data_AF-A0AAW0HJN1-F1
#
_entry.id   AF-A0AAW0HJN1-F1
#
_cell.length_a   1.000
_cell.length_b   1.000
_cell.length_c   1.000
_cell.angle_alpha   90.00
_cell.angle_beta   90.00
_cell.angle_gamma   90.00
#
_symmetry.space_group_name_H-M   'P 1'
#
loop_
_entity.id
_entity.type
_entity.pdbx_description
1 polymer ?
#
loop_
_entity_poly.entity_id
_entity_poly.type
_entity_poly.pdbx_seq_one_letter_code
_entity_poly.pdbx_strand_id
1 'polypeptide(L)'
;MCQAGEDYAVSAQRETLPVPRPGREQKCVKCAEGLPVVVIRAGDAFCRDCFKAFYVHKFRAMLGKNRLIFPGEKVLLAWSGGPSSSSMVWQVLEGLSQDSAKRLRFVPGVIYVDEGAACGQSLQDRVKTLAEVKLILQNTGFPWHVVALEEVFSLPPSVLCSASQEPAGTEEAYKTAVDSFLQQQHALGSEGCASPAQGEDQSHPSHSQEPLGMAGFPTAAQTEALSRLFSSIKTLTAKEELLQTLRTHLIVHVARTHGYCKVMTGESCTRLAIKLMTNLALGRGAFLAWDTGFSDERHGDVVLVRPMRDHTLKEVAFYNHLFGVPSVFTPAIDTKAPEKASIHRLMEAFILRLQTLFPSTVSTVYRTSEKLVKAPREGCASGPSSPSCLLCMCALDIDTTDSATAFGAQSSSHLSQMLPAEAGIPTTPCCGSGEGQAQSCHRGVGRRGDAQACVIEQLCYGCRVNMKDLPSLDPLPPYVLAEAQLRSQRAWVSKEIQEYLITDDDEEEEEESRAIKQEGENTGIGL
;
A
#
# COMPACT_ATOMS: atom_id res chain seq x y z
N MET A 1 10.27 -35.31 15.59
CA MET A 1 10.96 -36.01 14.48
C MET A 1 9.98 -36.98 13.86
N CYS A 2 9.43 -36.67 12.69
CA CYS A 2 8.74 -37.65 11.86
C CYS A 2 9.20 -37.40 10.43
N GLN A 3 9.93 -38.37 9.93
CA GLN A 3 10.62 -38.39 8.65
C GLN A 3 9.63 -38.38 7.49
N ALA A 4 10.03 -37.70 6.43
CA ALA A 4 9.47 -37.84 5.10
C ALA A 4 9.76 -39.26 4.57
N GLY A 5 8.73 -39.93 4.10
CA GLY A 5 8.82 -41.11 3.25
C GLY A 5 8.06 -40.81 1.98
N GLU A 6 8.81 -40.67 0.89
CA GLU A 6 8.31 -40.55 -0.48
C GLU A 6 7.79 -41.92 -0.93
N ASP A 7 6.55 -41.97 -1.41
CA ASP A 7 6.10 -43.03 -2.33
C ASP A 7 5.10 -42.43 -3.32
N TYR A 8 5.62 -42.12 -4.50
CA TYR A 8 4.89 -41.69 -5.68
C TYR A 8 4.50 -42.94 -6.48
N ALA A 9 3.25 -43.40 -6.37
CA ALA A 9 2.49 -44.05 -7.44
C ALA A 9 1.13 -44.54 -6.91
N VAL A 10 0.07 -43.75 -7.11
CA VAL A 10 -1.30 -44.32 -7.16
C VAL A 10 -2.03 -43.72 -8.36
N SER A 11 -2.36 -44.60 -9.28
CA SER A 11 -3.22 -44.40 -10.45
C SER A 11 -4.54 -43.77 -10.02
N ALA A 12 -4.77 -42.49 -10.35
CA ALA A 12 -6.04 -41.83 -10.12
C ALA A 12 -7.10 -42.40 -11.08
N GLN A 13 -7.82 -43.43 -10.62
CA GLN A 13 -9.10 -43.77 -11.22
C GLN A 13 -10.03 -42.56 -11.06
N ARG A 14 -10.59 -42.11 -12.17
CA ARG A 14 -11.51 -41.00 -12.26
C ARG A 14 -12.85 -41.44 -11.65
N GLU A 15 -12.96 -41.43 -10.34
CA GLU A 15 -14.26 -41.52 -9.67
C GLU A 15 -15.04 -40.24 -9.97
N THR A 16 -16.04 -40.39 -10.84
CA THR A 16 -17.08 -39.39 -11.04
C THR A 16 -17.76 -39.11 -9.70
N LEU A 17 -17.49 -37.93 -9.13
CA LEU A 17 -18.27 -37.37 -8.03
C LEU A 17 -19.76 -37.43 -8.40
N PRO A 18 -20.63 -37.95 -7.52
CA PRO A 18 -22.06 -38.05 -7.83
C PRO A 18 -22.64 -36.65 -8.02
N VAL A 19 -23.26 -36.43 -9.18
CA VAL A 19 -24.08 -35.25 -9.47
C VAL A 19 -25.14 -35.15 -8.36
N PRO A 20 -25.25 -34.02 -7.64
CA PRO A 20 -26.32 -33.85 -6.66
C PRO A 20 -27.66 -33.94 -7.38
N ARG A 21 -28.46 -34.95 -7.03
CA ARG A 21 -29.85 -35.07 -7.47
C ARG A 21 -30.61 -33.81 -7.01
N PRO A 22 -31.56 -33.26 -7.80
CA PRO A 22 -32.33 -32.08 -7.41
C PRO A 22 -33.31 -32.46 -6.30
N GLY A 23 -32.86 -32.36 -5.06
CA GLY A 23 -33.64 -32.63 -3.85
C GLY A 23 -34.10 -31.33 -3.19
N ARG A 24 -35.43 -31.12 -3.19
CA ARG A 24 -36.20 -29.99 -2.64
C ARG A 24 -35.99 -28.66 -3.35
N GLU A 25 -37.10 -27.98 -3.64
CA GLU A 25 -37.14 -26.57 -4.06
C GLU A 25 -36.35 -25.74 -3.05
N GLN A 26 -35.08 -25.50 -3.37
CA GLN A 26 -34.22 -24.70 -2.51
C GLN A 26 -34.82 -23.29 -2.51
N LYS A 27 -35.11 -22.75 -1.32
CA LYS A 27 -35.63 -21.38 -1.16
C LYS A 27 -34.51 -20.46 -0.68
N CYS A 28 -34.68 -19.16 -0.86
CA CYS A 28 -33.74 -18.18 -0.33
C CYS A 28 -33.62 -18.30 1.21
N VAL A 29 -32.39 -18.42 1.71
CA VAL A 29 -32.09 -18.51 3.15
C VAL A 29 -32.52 -17.28 3.95
N LYS A 30 -32.66 -16.12 3.30
CA LYS A 30 -32.95 -14.85 3.98
C LYS A 30 -34.44 -14.51 4.05
N CYS A 31 -35.19 -14.66 2.96
CA CYS A 31 -36.62 -14.36 2.91
C CYS A 31 -37.51 -15.60 2.94
N ALA A 32 -36.95 -16.81 2.85
CA ALA A 32 -37.67 -18.09 2.82
C ALA A 32 -38.70 -18.26 1.68
N GLU A 33 -38.85 -17.28 0.78
CA GLU A 33 -39.83 -17.28 -0.30
C GLU A 33 -39.18 -17.20 -1.69
N GLY A 34 -38.24 -16.29 -1.87
CA GLY A 34 -37.64 -16.02 -3.18
C GLY A 34 -36.87 -17.20 -3.76
N LEU A 35 -36.95 -17.35 -5.07
CA LEU A 35 -36.18 -18.35 -5.82
C LEU A 35 -34.67 -18.03 -5.73
N PRO A 36 -33.83 -18.95 -5.26
CA PRO A 36 -32.41 -18.72 -5.14
C PRO A 36 -31.75 -18.71 -6.52
N VAL A 37 -30.92 -17.69 -6.75
CA VAL A 37 -30.17 -17.51 -8.01
C VAL A 37 -28.65 -17.60 -7.78
N VAL A 38 -28.22 -17.55 -6.52
CA VAL A 38 -26.80 -17.58 -6.16
C VAL A 38 -26.57 -18.40 -4.91
N VAL A 39 -25.48 -19.17 -4.90
CA VAL A 39 -25.01 -19.95 -3.76
C VAL A 39 -23.60 -19.51 -3.41
N ILE A 40 -23.45 -18.75 -2.32
CA ILE A 40 -22.15 -18.23 -1.90
C ILE A 40 -21.34 -19.36 -1.24
N ARG A 41 -21.97 -20.08 -0.31
CA ARG A 41 -21.43 -21.25 0.41
C ARG A 41 -22.47 -22.37 0.38
N ALA A 42 -22.05 -23.60 0.66
CA ALA A 42 -22.99 -24.72 0.79
C ALA A 42 -24.03 -24.38 1.87
N GLY A 43 -25.32 -24.44 1.52
CA GLY A 43 -26.44 -24.05 2.40
C GLY A 43 -26.86 -22.58 2.32
N ASP A 44 -25.99 -21.69 1.81
CA ASP A 44 -26.25 -20.24 1.73
C ASP A 44 -26.75 -19.85 0.32
N ALA A 45 -28.00 -20.20 0.01
CA ALA A 45 -28.66 -19.88 -1.25
C ALA A 45 -29.50 -18.58 -1.12
N PHE A 46 -29.25 -17.59 -1.98
CA PHE A 46 -29.94 -16.29 -1.94
C PHE A 46 -30.74 -16.03 -3.21
N CYS A 47 -31.92 -15.41 -3.08
CA CYS A 47 -32.58 -14.76 -4.21
C CYS A 47 -31.83 -13.48 -4.60
N ARG A 48 -32.16 -12.93 -5.77
CA ARG A 48 -31.49 -11.75 -6.35
C ARG A 48 -31.49 -10.55 -5.40
N ASP A 49 -32.64 -10.22 -4.81
CA ASP A 49 -32.78 -9.02 -3.98
C ASP A 49 -32.12 -9.16 -2.61
N CYS A 50 -32.30 -10.32 -1.95
CA CYS A 50 -31.64 -10.61 -0.68
C CYS A 50 -30.12 -10.61 -0.82
N PHE A 51 -29.59 -11.13 -1.94
CA PHE A 51 -28.16 -11.06 -2.24
C PHE A 51 -27.69 -9.61 -2.45
N LYS A 52 -28.45 -8.80 -3.20
CA LYS A 52 -28.13 -7.37 -3.39
C LYS A 52 -28.05 -6.65 -2.05
N ALA A 53 -29.07 -6.80 -1.21
CA ALA A 53 -29.13 -6.17 0.10
C ALA A 53 -27.99 -6.61 1.01
N PHE A 54 -27.67 -7.91 1.04
CA PHE A 54 -26.53 -8.46 1.76
C PHE A 54 -25.20 -7.83 1.29
N TYR A 55 -24.97 -7.79 -0.02
CA TYR A 55 -23.75 -7.29 -0.64
C TYR A 55 -23.52 -5.80 -0.38
N VAL A 56 -24.57 -4.99 -0.55
CA VAL A 56 -24.59 -3.54 -0.30
C VAL A 56 -24.42 -3.23 1.18
N HIS A 57 -25.10 -3.97 2.05
CA HIS A 57 -24.95 -3.82 3.50
C HIS A 57 -23.50 -4.08 3.93
N LYS A 58 -22.84 -5.12 3.41
CA LYS A 58 -21.45 -5.46 3.73
C LYS A 58 -20.50 -4.28 3.46
N PHE A 59 -20.59 -3.68 2.28
CA PHE A 59 -19.79 -2.50 1.91
C PHE A 59 -20.03 -1.30 2.85
N ARG A 60 -21.31 -1.00 3.13
CA ARG A 60 -21.67 0.17 3.96
C ARG A 60 -21.30 -0.02 5.42
N ALA A 61 -21.48 -1.22 5.95
CA ALA A 61 -21.05 -1.58 7.30
C ALA A 61 -19.54 -1.42 7.46
N MET A 62 -18.75 -1.74 6.42
CA MET A 62 -17.30 -1.54 6.44
C MET A 62 -16.91 -0.06 6.55
N LEU A 63 -17.55 0.82 5.77
CA LEU A 63 -17.30 2.26 5.90
C LEU A 63 -17.77 2.80 7.25
N GLY A 64 -18.97 2.41 7.70
CA GLY A 64 -19.56 2.89 8.95
C GLY A 64 -18.88 2.38 10.23
N LYS A 65 -18.22 1.22 10.18
CA LYS A 65 -17.44 0.67 11.30
C LYS A 65 -16.12 1.43 11.51
N ASN A 66 -15.46 1.83 10.41
CA ASN A 66 -14.13 2.44 10.49
C ASN A 66 -14.17 3.97 10.55
N ARG A 67 -15.21 4.63 9.98
CA ARG A 67 -15.46 6.08 10.09
C ARG A 67 -14.27 6.98 9.72
N LEU A 68 -13.48 6.58 8.72
CA LEU A 68 -12.31 7.34 8.27
C LEU A 68 -12.60 8.38 7.19
N ILE A 69 -13.83 8.43 6.65
CA ILE A 69 -14.19 9.30 5.53
C ILE A 69 -15.28 10.25 5.99
N PHE A 70 -14.92 11.52 6.15
CA PHE A 70 -15.81 12.56 6.66
C PHE A 70 -16.72 13.10 5.54
N PRO A 71 -17.90 13.63 5.88
CA PRO A 71 -18.76 14.30 4.92
C PRO A 71 -18.03 15.45 4.21
N GLY A 72 -18.23 15.59 2.90
CA GLY A 72 -17.61 16.61 2.06
C GLY A 72 -16.17 16.30 1.62
N GLU A 73 -15.48 15.31 2.20
CA GLU A 73 -14.13 14.95 1.78
C GLU A 73 -14.10 14.47 0.32
N LYS A 74 -13.02 14.81 -0.39
CA LYS A 74 -12.74 14.28 -1.72
C LYS A 74 -12.08 12.91 -1.60
N VAL A 75 -12.67 11.91 -2.23
CA VAL A 75 -12.18 10.51 -2.21
C VAL A 75 -11.87 10.04 -3.63
N LEU A 76 -10.62 9.63 -3.86
CA LEU A 76 -10.19 9.08 -5.14
C LEU A 76 -10.44 7.57 -5.19
N LEU A 77 -11.13 7.08 -6.21
CA LEU A 77 -11.43 5.67 -6.42
C LEU A 77 -10.43 5.09 -7.40
N ALA A 78 -9.52 4.24 -6.92
CA ALA A 78 -8.56 3.55 -7.78
C ALA A 78 -9.26 2.44 -8.56
N TRP A 79 -9.47 2.67 -9.86
CA TRP A 79 -10.19 1.78 -10.76
C TRP A 79 -9.25 1.20 -11.82
N SER A 80 -9.09 -0.13 -11.79
CA SER A 80 -8.22 -0.86 -12.72
C SER A 80 -8.96 -1.46 -13.92
N GLY A 81 -10.29 -1.31 -13.99
CA GLY A 81 -11.14 -2.04 -14.94
C GLY A 81 -11.54 -3.45 -14.50
N GLY A 82 -10.83 -4.03 -13.53
CA GLY A 82 -11.08 -5.38 -13.04
C GLY A 82 -12.35 -5.54 -12.19
N PRO A 83 -12.80 -6.78 -11.93
CA PRO A 83 -14.09 -7.03 -11.28
C PRO A 83 -14.26 -6.38 -9.91
N SER A 84 -13.25 -6.44 -9.03
CA SER A 84 -13.36 -5.91 -7.67
C SER A 84 -13.35 -4.38 -7.60
N SER A 85 -12.53 -3.72 -8.43
CA SER A 85 -12.50 -2.26 -8.51
C SER A 85 -13.74 -1.70 -9.21
N SER A 86 -14.25 -2.35 -10.25
CA SER A 86 -15.56 -1.99 -10.85
C SER A 86 -16.70 -2.14 -9.85
N SER A 87 -16.72 -3.24 -9.09
CA SER A 87 -17.74 -3.44 -8.04
C SER A 87 -17.65 -2.34 -6.98
N MET A 88 -16.44 -1.97 -6.54
CA MET A 88 -16.26 -0.86 -5.60
C MET A 88 -16.85 0.46 -6.12
N VAL A 89 -16.55 0.85 -7.37
CA VAL A 89 -17.08 2.07 -7.98
C VAL A 89 -18.61 2.01 -8.04
N TRP A 90 -19.17 0.87 -8.41
CA TRP A 90 -20.62 0.67 -8.47
C TRP A 90 -21.29 0.77 -7.08
N GLN A 91 -20.65 0.25 -6.04
CA GLN A 91 -21.13 0.35 -4.65
C GLN A 91 -21.10 1.80 -4.13
N VAL A 92 -20.11 2.60 -4.57
CA VAL A 92 -20.06 4.04 -4.28
C VAL A 92 -21.19 4.76 -5.01
N LEU A 93 -21.39 4.48 -6.30
CA LEU A 93 -22.49 5.02 -7.11
C LEU A 93 -23.85 4.73 -6.45
N GLU A 94 -24.13 3.47 -6.13
CA GLU A 94 -25.36 3.07 -5.45
C GLU A 94 -25.49 3.70 -4.05
N GLY A 95 -24.37 3.87 -3.33
CA GLY A 95 -24.36 4.47 -1.99
C GLY A 95 -24.62 5.98 -1.97
N LEU A 96 -24.28 6.69 -3.05
CA LEU A 96 -24.49 8.13 -3.22
C LEU A 96 -25.90 8.46 -3.73
N SER A 97 -26.52 7.57 -4.52
CA SER A 97 -27.85 7.76 -5.11
C SER A 97 -29.03 7.47 -4.16
N GLN A 98 -28.77 7.05 -2.92
CA GLN A 98 -29.83 6.72 -1.95
C GLN A 98 -30.35 7.95 -1.21
N ASP A 99 -31.65 8.20 -1.27
CA ASP A 99 -32.37 9.14 -0.38
C ASP A 99 -32.63 8.50 0.99
N SER A 100 -31.57 8.35 1.78
CA SER A 100 -31.69 7.84 3.15
C SER A 100 -30.70 8.56 4.08
N ALA A 101 -30.98 8.53 5.38
CA ALA A 101 -30.05 9.03 6.41
C ALA A 101 -28.65 8.39 6.32
N LYS A 102 -28.55 7.21 5.69
CA LYS A 102 -27.32 6.43 5.49
C LYS A 102 -26.62 6.73 4.15
N ARG A 103 -27.04 7.74 3.39
CA ARG A 103 -26.39 8.15 2.13
C ARG A 103 -24.89 8.41 2.35
N LEU A 104 -24.04 8.00 1.42
CA LEU A 104 -22.63 8.38 1.43
C LEU A 104 -22.52 9.88 1.17
N ARG A 105 -21.59 10.59 1.84
CA ARG A 105 -21.54 12.07 1.82
C ARG A 105 -20.21 12.66 1.38
N PHE A 106 -19.33 11.84 0.83
CA PHE A 106 -18.06 12.29 0.28
C PHE A 106 -18.19 12.55 -1.23
N VAL A 107 -17.24 13.28 -1.80
CA VAL A 107 -17.20 13.61 -3.23
C VAL A 107 -16.23 12.65 -3.92
N PRO A 108 -16.72 11.70 -4.75
CA PRO A 108 -15.84 10.76 -5.45
C PRO A 108 -15.14 11.41 -6.64
N GLY A 109 -13.93 10.95 -6.95
CA GLY A 109 -13.34 11.01 -8.28
C GLY A 109 -12.73 9.66 -8.63
N VAL A 110 -12.53 9.34 -9.89
CA VAL A 110 -11.99 8.03 -10.32
C VAL A 110 -10.61 8.22 -10.93
N ILE A 111 -9.68 7.29 -10.68
CA ILE A 111 -8.40 7.24 -11.37
C ILE A 111 -8.23 5.89 -12.06
N TYR A 112 -7.79 5.93 -13.32
CA TYR A 112 -7.31 4.79 -14.08
C TYR A 112 -5.85 5.01 -14.45
N VAL A 113 -5.00 4.01 -14.19
CA VAL A 113 -3.59 4.00 -14.56
C VAL A 113 -3.40 3.03 -15.73
N ASP A 114 -2.99 3.54 -16.89
CA ASP A 114 -2.59 2.72 -18.03
C ASP A 114 -1.20 2.13 -17.82
N GLU A 115 -1.13 0.82 -17.66
CA GLU A 115 0.10 0.04 -17.45
C GLU A 115 0.55 -0.66 -18.73
N GLY A 116 -0.10 -0.40 -19.86
CA GLY A 116 0.07 -1.15 -21.10
C GLY A 116 1.51 -1.22 -21.58
N ALA A 117 2.29 -0.14 -21.46
CA ALA A 117 3.72 -0.15 -21.81
C ALA A 117 4.55 -1.10 -20.95
N ALA A 118 4.32 -1.13 -19.62
CA ALA A 118 5.01 -2.06 -18.73
C ALA A 118 4.60 -3.52 -18.96
N CYS A 119 3.36 -3.74 -19.43
CA CYS A 119 2.85 -5.05 -19.82
C CYS A 119 3.19 -5.46 -21.27
N GLY A 120 3.94 -4.66 -22.02
CA GLY A 120 4.34 -4.95 -23.40
C GLY A 120 3.19 -4.91 -24.42
N GLN A 121 2.12 -4.17 -24.13
CA GLN A 121 0.98 -4.01 -25.03
C GLN A 121 1.32 -3.06 -26.19
N SER A 122 0.74 -3.33 -27.37
CA SER A 122 0.90 -2.45 -28.54
C SER A 122 0.15 -1.13 -28.34
N LEU A 123 0.58 -0.06 -29.02
CA LEU A 123 -0.12 1.23 -28.98
C LEU A 123 -1.58 1.11 -29.45
N GLN A 124 -1.86 0.24 -30.43
CA GLN A 124 -3.21 0.03 -30.94
C GLN A 124 -4.13 -0.60 -29.88
N ASP A 125 -3.64 -1.61 -29.18
CA ASP A 125 -4.41 -2.27 -28.10
C ASP A 125 -4.66 -1.31 -26.93
N ARG A 126 -3.66 -0.48 -26.59
CA ARG A 126 -3.79 0.55 -25.57
C ARG A 126 -4.84 1.60 -25.94
N VAL A 127 -4.80 2.12 -27.17
CA VAL A 127 -5.81 3.08 -27.67
C VAL A 127 -7.22 2.49 -27.59
N LYS A 128 -7.40 1.23 -28.00
CA LYS A 128 -8.68 0.54 -27.91
C LYS A 128 -9.16 0.39 -26.47
N THR A 129 -8.29 -0.09 -25.58
CA THR A 129 -8.59 -0.26 -24.15
C THR A 129 -8.96 1.06 -23.50
N LEU A 130 -8.21 2.13 -23.79
CA LEU A 130 -8.48 3.48 -23.29
C LEU A 130 -9.82 4.04 -23.78
N ALA A 131 -10.24 3.72 -25.01
CA ALA A 131 -11.55 4.11 -25.52
C ALA A 131 -12.69 3.43 -24.73
N GLU A 132 -12.56 2.13 -24.46
CA GLU A 132 -13.52 1.37 -23.63
C GLU A 132 -13.55 1.90 -22.17
N VAL A 133 -12.38 2.15 -21.60
CA VAL A 133 -12.20 2.75 -20.27
C VAL A 133 -12.88 4.12 -20.16
N LYS A 134 -12.65 5.01 -21.13
CA LYS A 134 -13.26 6.35 -21.14
C LYS A 134 -14.77 6.29 -21.23
N LEU A 135 -15.32 5.38 -22.04
CA LEU A 135 -16.77 5.19 -22.15
C LEU A 135 -17.39 4.77 -20.81
N ILE A 136 -16.75 3.83 -20.09
CA ILE A 136 -17.25 3.41 -18.77
C ILE A 136 -17.15 4.54 -17.75
N LEU A 137 -16.03 5.27 -17.72
CA LEU A 137 -15.83 6.39 -16.80
C LEU A 137 -16.85 7.51 -17.02
N GLN A 138 -17.15 7.85 -18.28
CA GLN A 138 -18.19 8.83 -18.62
C GLN A 138 -19.55 8.42 -18.06
N ASN A 139 -19.91 7.14 -18.15
CA ASN A 139 -21.18 6.62 -17.64
C ASN A 139 -21.29 6.66 -16.10
N THR A 140 -20.18 6.81 -15.37
CA THR A 140 -20.22 6.94 -13.90
C THR A 140 -20.70 8.32 -13.42
N GLY A 141 -20.55 9.36 -14.25
CA GLY A 141 -20.86 10.74 -13.88
C GLY A 141 -19.89 11.37 -12.86
N PHE A 142 -18.81 10.70 -12.46
CA PHE A 142 -17.80 11.24 -11.56
C PHE A 142 -16.67 11.96 -12.33
N PRO A 143 -16.00 12.96 -11.72
CA PRO A 143 -14.71 13.42 -12.21
C PRO A 143 -13.73 12.25 -12.32
N TRP A 144 -13.00 12.15 -13.43
CA TRP A 144 -12.08 11.04 -13.66
C TRP A 144 -10.72 11.50 -14.19
N HIS A 145 -9.69 10.72 -13.85
CA HIS A 145 -8.29 10.95 -14.20
C HIS A 145 -7.78 9.70 -14.91
N VAL A 146 -7.31 9.86 -16.15
CA VAL A 146 -6.63 8.79 -16.89
C VAL A 146 -5.17 9.20 -17.03
N VAL A 147 -4.29 8.44 -16.39
CA VAL A 147 -2.84 8.67 -16.40
C VAL A 147 -2.12 7.44 -16.92
N ALA A 148 -0.98 7.64 -17.56
CA ALA A 148 -0.12 6.55 -18.02
C ALA A 148 0.99 6.29 -17.00
N LEU A 149 1.37 5.02 -16.79
CA LEU A 149 2.42 4.66 -15.84
C LEU A 149 3.75 5.36 -16.18
N GLU A 150 4.00 5.65 -17.45
CA GLU A 150 5.13 6.41 -17.97
C GLU A 150 5.29 7.80 -17.30
N GLU A 151 4.22 8.38 -16.77
CA GLU A 151 4.27 9.68 -16.08
C GLU A 151 5.07 9.63 -14.78
N VAL A 152 5.40 8.43 -14.26
CA VAL A 152 6.28 8.26 -13.09
C VAL A 152 7.64 8.93 -13.27
N PHE A 153 8.12 9.08 -14.52
CA PHE A 153 9.38 9.75 -14.82
C PHE A 153 9.33 11.28 -14.65
N SER A 154 8.14 11.86 -14.51
CA SER A 154 7.91 13.30 -14.33
C SER A 154 7.45 13.66 -12.91
N LEU A 155 7.39 12.68 -11.99
CA LEU A 155 6.95 12.93 -10.63
C LEU A 155 7.97 13.78 -9.84
N PRO A 156 7.51 14.60 -8.88
CA PRO A 156 8.38 15.29 -7.95
C PRO A 156 8.84 14.37 -6.80
N PRO A 157 10.01 14.63 -6.18
CA PRO A 157 10.48 13.88 -5.00
C PRO A 157 9.50 13.90 -3.81
N SER A 158 8.69 14.95 -3.69
CA SER A 158 7.68 15.10 -2.63
C SER A 158 6.64 13.97 -2.58
N VAL A 159 6.50 13.17 -3.64
CA VAL A 159 5.68 11.95 -3.63
C VAL A 159 6.14 10.98 -2.55
N LEU A 160 7.45 10.94 -2.28
CA LEU A 160 8.10 10.06 -1.30
C LEU A 160 8.29 10.73 0.08
N CYS A 161 7.51 11.79 0.36
CA CYS A 161 7.46 12.43 1.67
C CYS A 161 6.13 12.10 2.38
N SER A 162 6.20 11.83 3.68
CA SER A 162 5.02 11.78 4.54
C SER A 162 4.74 13.20 5.04
N ALA A 163 3.63 13.80 4.61
CA ALA A 163 3.21 15.08 5.14
C ALA A 163 2.64 14.89 6.56
N SER A 164 2.90 15.84 7.47
CA SER A 164 2.37 15.80 8.84
C SER A 164 0.85 15.86 8.81
N GLN A 165 0.19 14.89 9.46
CA GLN A 165 -1.26 14.90 9.68
C GLN A 165 -1.61 15.59 11.00
N GLU A 166 -2.72 16.31 10.99
CA GLU A 166 -3.54 16.51 12.19
C GLU A 166 -4.16 15.15 12.58
N PRO A 167 -4.18 14.77 13.88
CA PRO A 167 -4.58 13.45 14.32
C PRO A 167 -5.99 13.07 13.85
N ALA A 168 -6.17 11.80 13.47
CA ALA A 168 -7.45 11.25 13.06
C ALA A 168 -8.53 11.57 14.11
N GLY A 169 -9.59 12.27 13.68
CA GLY A 169 -10.66 12.75 14.56
C GLY A 169 -11.32 11.62 15.35
N THR A 170 -11.70 11.91 16.60
CA THR A 170 -12.41 10.99 17.49
C THR A 170 -13.79 10.59 16.95
N GLU A 171 -14.42 9.56 17.53
CA GLU A 171 -15.77 9.16 17.13
C GLU A 171 -16.79 10.30 17.30
N GLU A 172 -16.60 11.11 18.35
CA GLU A 172 -17.37 12.32 18.63
C GLU A 172 -17.16 13.39 17.56
N ALA A 173 -15.92 13.58 17.08
CA ALA A 173 -15.62 14.50 15.98
C ALA A 173 -16.30 14.08 14.68
N TYR A 174 -16.33 12.78 14.38
CA TYR A 174 -17.03 12.25 13.21
C TYR A 174 -18.54 12.50 13.29
N LYS A 175 -19.17 12.19 14.43
CA LYS A 175 -20.61 12.44 14.64
C LYS A 175 -20.93 13.92 14.50
N THR A 176 -20.15 14.79 15.13
CA THR A 176 -20.31 16.25 15.05
C THR A 176 -20.19 16.77 13.61
N ALA A 177 -19.22 16.28 12.84
CA ALA A 177 -19.06 16.64 11.43
C ALA A 177 -20.27 16.20 10.58
N VAL A 178 -20.83 15.01 10.85
CA VAL A 178 -22.03 14.49 10.18
C VAL A 178 -23.26 15.35 10.49
N ASP A 179 -23.44 15.75 11.75
CA ASP A 179 -24.58 16.56 12.19
C ASP A 179 -24.50 17.99 11.64
N SER A 180 -23.32 18.61 11.71
CA SER A 180 -23.07 19.93 11.12
C SER A 180 -23.33 19.94 9.61
N PHE A 181 -22.87 18.91 8.90
CA PHE A 181 -23.12 18.77 7.46
C PHE A 181 -24.62 18.61 7.13
N LEU A 182 -25.38 17.88 7.95
CA LEU A 182 -26.85 17.80 7.78
C LEU A 182 -27.50 19.15 7.96
N GLN A 183 -27.17 19.86 9.03
CA GLN A 183 -27.72 21.18 9.31
C GLN A 183 -27.46 22.15 8.16
N GLN A 184 -26.24 22.15 7.60
CA GLN A 184 -25.88 22.99 6.46
C GLN A 184 -26.68 22.64 5.19
N GLN A 185 -26.92 21.35 4.91
CA GLN A 185 -27.78 20.95 3.78
C GLN A 185 -29.25 21.33 4.00
N HIS A 186 -29.76 21.21 5.23
CA HIS A 186 -31.13 21.61 5.55
C HIS A 186 -31.32 23.14 5.47
N ALA A 187 -30.32 23.93 5.86
CA ALA A 187 -30.35 25.39 5.71
C ALA A 187 -30.41 25.81 4.22
N LEU A 188 -29.56 25.19 3.38
CA LEU A 188 -29.56 25.43 1.92
C LEU A 188 -30.82 24.89 1.22
N GLY A 189 -31.47 23.86 1.78
CA GLY A 189 -32.74 23.31 1.27
C GLY A 189 -34.00 24.06 1.71
N SER A 190 -33.91 24.97 2.70
CA SER A 190 -35.06 25.72 3.23
C SER A 190 -35.24 27.10 2.57
N GLU A 191 -34.27 27.62 1.81
CA GLU A 191 -34.39 28.86 1.03
C GLU A 191 -34.91 28.61 -0.40
N GLY A 192 -35.93 27.74 -0.52
CA GLY A 192 -36.50 27.31 -1.78
C GLY A 192 -38.00 27.59 -1.90
N CYS A 193 -38.46 28.83 -1.65
CA CYS A 193 -39.66 29.43 -2.28
C CYS A 193 -39.87 30.90 -1.84
N ALA A 194 -39.06 31.84 -2.33
CA ALA A 194 -39.42 33.26 -2.39
C ALA A 194 -38.50 33.97 -3.39
N SER A 195 -39.06 34.43 -4.52
CA SER A 195 -38.35 35.35 -5.42
C SER A 195 -38.23 36.73 -4.76
N PRO A 196 -37.12 37.44 -5.00
CA PRO A 196 -37.24 38.87 -5.27
C PRO A 196 -36.55 39.26 -6.59
N ALA A 197 -37.18 40.23 -7.23
CA ALA A 197 -36.80 40.80 -8.50
C ALA A 197 -35.62 41.77 -8.37
N GLN A 198 -34.77 41.75 -9.40
CA GLN A 198 -33.96 42.83 -9.97
C GLN A 198 -32.85 43.49 -9.14
N GLY A 199 -31.62 43.29 -9.65
CA GLY A 199 -30.69 44.40 -9.89
C GLY A 199 -29.43 44.35 -9.05
N GLU A 200 -28.41 43.62 -9.50
CA GLU A 200 -27.08 44.19 -9.74
C GLU A 200 -26.20 43.18 -10.48
N ASP A 201 -25.50 43.72 -11.48
CA ASP A 201 -24.82 43.05 -12.57
C ASP A 201 -23.47 42.52 -12.11
N GLN A 202 -23.41 41.22 -11.77
CA GLN A 202 -22.16 40.47 -11.70
C GLN A 202 -22.34 39.13 -12.41
N SER A 203 -21.90 39.13 -13.66
CA SER A 203 -21.72 37.96 -14.50
C SER A 203 -21.03 36.83 -13.74
N HIS A 204 -21.81 35.86 -13.29
CA HIS A 204 -21.31 34.53 -12.95
C HIS A 204 -20.59 33.96 -14.18
N PRO A 205 -19.30 33.61 -14.11
CA PRO A 205 -18.72 32.75 -15.12
C PRO A 205 -19.38 31.39 -14.93
N SER A 206 -20.19 30.99 -15.90
CA SER A 206 -20.44 29.59 -16.19
C SER A 206 -19.08 28.90 -16.33
N HIS A 207 -18.58 28.30 -15.25
CA HIS A 207 -17.44 27.38 -15.30
C HIS A 207 -17.90 26.04 -15.88
N SER A 208 -18.40 26.10 -17.11
CA SER A 208 -18.12 25.14 -18.16
C SER A 208 -16.72 25.42 -18.69
N GLN A 209 -15.71 25.27 -17.84
CA GLN A 209 -14.33 25.18 -18.29
C GLN A 209 -13.87 23.76 -18.01
N GLU A 210 -13.90 22.94 -19.06
CA GLU A 210 -12.89 21.92 -19.25
C GLU A 210 -11.52 22.52 -18.92
N PRO A 211 -10.73 21.93 -18.01
CA PRO A 211 -9.30 21.92 -18.22
C PRO A 211 -9.06 20.84 -19.28
N LEU A 212 -9.13 21.25 -20.55
CA LEU A 212 -8.33 20.64 -21.60
C LEU A 212 -6.85 20.86 -21.25
N GLY A 213 -6.38 20.12 -20.25
CA GLY A 213 -4.98 19.74 -20.13
C GLY A 213 -4.81 18.53 -21.03
N MET A 214 -4.18 18.74 -22.18
CA MET A 214 -3.75 17.70 -23.10
C MET A 214 -3.01 16.56 -22.36
N ALA A 215 -3.73 15.54 -21.91
CA ALA A 215 -3.13 14.23 -21.65
C ALA A 215 -2.89 13.58 -23.02
N GLY A 216 -1.94 14.15 -23.76
CA GLY A 216 -1.32 13.46 -24.87
C GLY A 216 -0.74 12.15 -24.37
N PHE A 217 -0.67 11.16 -25.24
CA PHE A 217 0.10 9.95 -24.93
C PHE A 217 1.46 10.35 -24.36
N PRO A 218 1.96 9.63 -23.33
CA PRO A 218 3.28 9.89 -22.78
C PRO A 218 4.32 9.91 -23.90
N THR A 219 5.35 10.73 -23.74
CA THR A 219 6.36 10.92 -24.78
C THR A 219 7.00 9.58 -25.15
N ALA A 220 7.41 9.42 -26.41
CA ALA A 220 8.12 8.22 -26.86
C ALA A 220 9.34 7.92 -25.97
N ALA A 221 10.03 8.95 -25.50
CA ALA A 221 11.14 8.84 -24.57
C ALA A 221 10.76 8.23 -23.21
N GLN A 222 9.65 8.65 -22.60
CA GLN A 222 9.17 8.07 -21.33
C GLN A 222 8.72 6.62 -21.51
N THR A 223 8.06 6.31 -22.64
CA THR A 223 7.65 4.93 -22.97
C THR A 223 8.87 4.03 -23.11
N GLU A 224 9.89 4.47 -23.84
CA GLU A 224 11.14 3.73 -24.01
C GLU A 224 11.89 3.57 -22.67
N ALA A 225 11.92 4.61 -21.83
CA ALA A 225 12.53 4.54 -20.50
C ALA A 225 11.83 3.51 -19.61
N LEU A 226 10.49 3.47 -19.62
CA LEU A 226 9.71 2.48 -18.88
C LEU A 226 9.99 1.05 -19.38
N SER A 227 9.98 0.86 -20.71
CA SER A 227 10.31 -0.44 -21.31
C SER A 227 11.73 -0.89 -20.98
N ARG A 228 12.71 0.03 -21.01
CA ARG A 228 14.09 -0.24 -20.59
C ARG A 228 14.15 -0.67 -19.12
N LEU A 229 13.48 0.04 -18.21
CA LEU A 229 13.40 -0.33 -16.80
C LEU A 229 12.85 -1.74 -16.59
N PHE A 230 11.66 -2.04 -17.14
CA PHE A 230 11.01 -3.34 -16.96
C PHE A 230 11.70 -4.50 -17.70
N SER A 231 12.43 -4.23 -18.78
CA SER A 231 13.25 -5.23 -19.46
C SER A 231 14.52 -5.60 -18.68
N SER A 232 15.06 -4.66 -17.89
CA SER A 232 16.30 -4.87 -17.13
C SER A 232 16.14 -5.74 -15.87
N ILE A 233 14.91 -5.87 -15.35
CA ILE A 233 14.61 -6.63 -14.13
C ILE A 233 14.61 -8.13 -14.42
N LYS A 234 15.35 -8.89 -13.61
CA LYS A 234 15.59 -10.34 -13.84
C LYS A 234 14.36 -11.22 -13.58
N THR A 235 13.66 -11.01 -12.47
CA THR A 235 12.58 -11.90 -12.02
C THR A 235 11.19 -11.28 -12.24
N LEU A 236 10.17 -12.11 -12.46
CA LEU A 236 8.80 -11.62 -12.59
C LEU A 236 8.29 -11.03 -11.27
N THR A 237 8.63 -11.63 -10.13
CA THR A 237 8.30 -11.12 -8.79
C THR A 237 8.78 -9.68 -8.60
N ALA A 238 10.03 -9.38 -8.95
CA ALA A 238 10.55 -8.02 -8.82
C ALA A 238 9.85 -7.03 -9.77
N LYS A 239 9.43 -7.46 -10.96
CA LYS A 239 8.63 -6.64 -11.88
C LYS A 239 7.24 -6.33 -11.31
N GLU A 240 6.56 -7.33 -10.73
CA GLU A 240 5.25 -7.17 -10.09
C GLU A 240 5.32 -6.19 -8.91
N GLU A 241 6.32 -6.33 -8.03
CA GLU A 241 6.52 -5.46 -6.87
C GLU A 241 6.89 -4.02 -7.26
N LEU A 242 7.76 -3.84 -8.27
CA LEU A 242 8.10 -2.51 -8.76
C LEU A 242 6.90 -1.84 -9.44
N LEU A 243 6.14 -2.57 -10.25
CA LEU A 243 4.92 -2.07 -10.89
C LEU A 243 3.91 -1.58 -9.86
N GLN A 244 3.66 -2.37 -8.81
CA GLN A 244 2.76 -1.98 -7.73
C GLN A 244 3.25 -0.74 -6.99
N THR A 245 4.56 -0.64 -6.76
CA THR A 245 5.18 0.52 -6.10
C THR A 245 5.00 1.79 -6.92
N LEU A 246 5.41 1.76 -8.20
CA LEU A 246 5.30 2.90 -9.12
C LEU A 246 3.85 3.35 -9.34
N ARG A 247 2.92 2.40 -9.48
CA ARG A 247 1.49 2.68 -9.55
C ARG A 247 1.00 3.42 -8.30
N THR A 248 1.41 2.97 -7.12
CA THR A 248 1.00 3.59 -5.86
C THR A 248 1.51 5.03 -5.77
N HIS A 249 2.77 5.27 -6.15
CA HIS A 249 3.34 6.62 -6.19
C HIS A 249 2.57 7.55 -7.12
N LEU A 250 2.23 7.07 -8.32
CA LEU A 250 1.45 7.84 -9.29
C LEU A 250 0.03 8.14 -8.77
N ILE A 251 -0.65 7.16 -8.17
CA ILE A 251 -1.98 7.37 -7.59
C ILE A 251 -1.94 8.40 -6.45
N VAL A 252 -0.96 8.30 -5.55
CA VAL A 252 -0.77 9.24 -4.43
C VAL A 252 -0.45 10.63 -4.96
N HIS A 253 0.39 10.74 -5.99
CA HIS A 253 0.68 12.02 -6.64
C HIS A 253 -0.60 12.68 -7.18
N VAL A 254 -1.40 11.94 -7.96
CA VAL A 254 -2.65 12.46 -8.53
C VAL A 254 -3.63 12.85 -7.42
N ALA A 255 -3.70 12.05 -6.34
CA ALA A 255 -4.51 12.36 -5.17
C ALA A 255 -4.11 13.71 -4.56
N ARG A 256 -2.82 13.93 -4.30
CA ARG A 256 -2.29 15.19 -3.76
C ARG A 256 -2.57 16.38 -4.68
N THR A 257 -2.25 16.26 -5.96
CA THR A 257 -2.39 17.33 -6.95
C THR A 257 -3.84 17.83 -7.09
N HIS A 258 -4.83 16.95 -6.90
CA HIS A 258 -6.25 17.29 -7.04
C HIS A 258 -7.00 17.44 -5.69
N GLY A 259 -6.26 17.38 -4.57
CA GLY A 259 -6.81 17.57 -3.22
C GLY A 259 -7.67 16.42 -2.72
N TYR A 260 -7.39 15.18 -3.12
CA TYR A 260 -8.00 13.98 -2.54
C TYR A 260 -7.20 13.54 -1.31
N CYS A 261 -7.83 13.54 -0.13
CA CYS A 261 -7.19 13.12 1.13
C CYS A 261 -7.32 11.60 1.39
N LYS A 262 -8.15 10.91 0.60
CA LYS A 262 -8.42 9.47 0.73
C LYS A 262 -8.39 8.79 -0.63
N VAL A 263 -7.85 7.57 -0.70
CA VAL A 263 -7.86 6.73 -1.90
C VAL A 263 -8.53 5.39 -1.57
N MET A 264 -9.67 5.08 -2.19
CA MET A 264 -10.28 3.75 -2.09
C MET A 264 -9.65 2.77 -3.09
N THR A 265 -9.23 1.59 -2.62
CA THR A 265 -8.77 0.49 -3.46
C THR A 265 -9.76 -0.67 -3.48
N GLY A 266 -9.91 -1.31 -4.64
CA GLY A 266 -10.81 -2.45 -4.84
C GLY A 266 -10.27 -3.79 -4.31
N GLU A 267 -9.44 -3.80 -3.26
CA GLU A 267 -8.84 -5.02 -2.73
C GLU A 267 -9.90 -5.88 -2.00
N SER A 268 -10.19 -7.06 -2.55
CA SER A 268 -11.14 -8.02 -1.99
C SER A 268 -10.52 -8.85 -0.87
N CYS A 269 -11.33 -9.47 -0.01
CA CYS A 269 -10.90 -10.40 1.03
C CYS A 269 -9.96 -11.48 0.48
N THR A 270 -10.30 -12.05 -0.67
CA THR A 270 -9.48 -13.08 -1.33
C THR A 270 -8.14 -12.53 -1.80
N ARG A 271 -8.12 -11.33 -2.39
CA ARG A 271 -6.87 -10.67 -2.80
C ARG A 271 -5.99 -10.32 -1.60
N LEU A 272 -6.59 -9.88 -0.50
CA LEU A 272 -5.86 -9.57 0.74
C LEU A 272 -5.27 -10.83 1.39
N ALA A 273 -5.98 -11.97 1.37
CA ALA A 273 -5.43 -13.24 1.85
C ALA A 273 -4.21 -13.70 1.02
N ILE A 274 -4.27 -13.55 -0.31
CA ILE A 274 -3.13 -13.84 -1.20
C ILE A 274 -1.97 -12.87 -0.91
N LYS A 275 -2.27 -11.58 -0.79
CA LYS A 275 -1.28 -10.53 -0.50
C LYS A 275 -0.59 -10.76 0.85
N LEU A 276 -1.33 -11.16 1.88
CA LEU A 276 -0.78 -11.54 3.19
C LEU A 276 0.30 -12.62 3.05
N MET A 277 -0.04 -13.72 2.37
CA MET A 277 0.88 -14.85 2.19
C MET A 277 2.06 -14.50 1.29
N THR A 278 1.82 -13.68 0.27
CA THR A 278 2.88 -13.16 -0.62
C THR A 278 3.86 -12.30 0.15
N ASN A 279 3.37 -11.35 0.94
CA ASN A 279 4.22 -10.49 1.77
C ASN A 279 5.01 -11.29 2.81
N LEU A 280 4.41 -12.32 3.42
CA LEU A 280 5.13 -13.24 4.31
C LEU A 280 6.26 -13.95 3.57
N ALA A 281 6.00 -14.51 2.39
CA ALA A 281 7.02 -15.18 1.57
C ALA A 281 8.14 -14.24 1.10
N LEU A 282 7.84 -12.94 0.91
CA LEU A 282 8.81 -11.90 0.58
C LEU A 282 9.55 -11.32 1.79
N GLY A 283 9.29 -11.82 3.01
CA GLY A 283 9.91 -11.34 4.25
C GLY A 283 9.41 -9.95 4.71
N ARG A 284 8.24 -9.52 4.24
CA ARG A 284 7.59 -8.23 4.59
C ARG A 284 6.66 -8.35 5.81
N GLY A 285 6.99 -9.24 6.75
CA GLY A 285 6.19 -9.57 7.93
C GLY A 285 5.88 -8.37 8.85
N ALA A 286 6.86 -7.47 9.00
CA ALA A 286 6.74 -6.27 9.84
C ALA A 286 5.65 -5.28 9.36
N PHE A 287 5.22 -5.36 8.09
CA PHE A 287 4.31 -4.40 7.46
C PHE A 287 2.91 -4.95 7.21
N LEU A 288 2.63 -6.19 7.60
CA LEU A 288 1.38 -6.88 7.27
C LEU A 288 0.13 -6.17 7.79
N ALA A 289 0.21 -5.59 8.99
CA ALA A 289 -0.90 -4.82 9.59
C ALA A 289 -1.30 -3.61 8.71
N TRP A 290 -0.33 -2.97 8.05
CA TRP A 290 -0.55 -1.86 7.12
C TRP A 290 -1.05 -2.35 5.75
N ASP A 291 -0.43 -3.40 5.23
CA ASP A 291 -0.71 -3.92 3.89
C ASP A 291 -2.09 -4.61 3.77
N THR A 292 -2.61 -5.15 4.88
CA THR A 292 -3.88 -5.91 4.93
C THR A 292 -4.99 -5.24 5.75
N GLY A 293 -4.65 -4.21 6.54
CA GLY A 293 -5.58 -3.42 7.35
C GLY A 293 -6.62 -2.66 6.52
N PHE A 294 -7.60 -2.03 7.19
CA PHE A 294 -8.63 -1.24 6.50
C PHE A 294 -8.01 0.01 5.88
N SER A 295 -7.10 0.65 6.60
CA SER A 295 -6.37 1.84 6.16
C SER A 295 -4.87 1.63 6.13
N ASP A 296 -4.23 2.40 5.27
CA ASP A 296 -2.80 2.56 5.15
C ASP A 296 -2.47 4.07 5.13
N GLU A 297 -1.91 4.55 6.24
CA GLU A 297 -1.59 5.96 6.50
C GLU A 297 -0.09 6.29 6.27
N ARG A 298 0.70 5.41 5.64
CA ARG A 298 2.16 5.62 5.45
C ARG A 298 2.51 6.92 4.71
N HIS A 299 1.60 7.40 3.86
CA HIS A 299 1.80 8.62 3.08
C HIS A 299 1.45 9.91 3.85
N GLY A 300 0.89 9.82 5.06
CA GLY A 300 0.45 10.98 5.83
C GLY A 300 -0.83 11.56 5.24
N ASP A 301 -0.74 12.70 4.57
CA ASP A 301 -1.87 13.45 3.98
C ASP A 301 -2.87 12.64 3.14
N VAL A 302 -2.42 11.59 2.46
CA VAL A 302 -3.27 10.69 1.68
C VAL A 302 -3.37 9.32 2.34
N VAL A 303 -4.59 8.94 2.77
CA VAL A 303 -4.83 7.61 3.38
C VAL A 303 -5.47 6.67 2.37
N LEU A 304 -4.85 5.52 2.15
CA LEU A 304 -5.43 4.45 1.32
C LEU A 304 -6.41 3.64 2.17
N VAL A 305 -7.60 3.34 1.66
CA VAL A 305 -8.66 2.59 2.35
C VAL A 305 -9.19 1.44 1.50
N ARG A 306 -9.59 0.34 2.14
CA ARG A 306 -9.93 -0.94 1.49
C ARG A 306 -11.38 -1.37 1.79
N PRO A 307 -12.39 -0.72 1.20
CA PRO A 307 -13.78 -0.98 1.55
C PRO A 307 -14.31 -2.35 1.09
N MET A 308 -13.67 -2.96 0.09
CA MET A 308 -14.04 -4.28 -0.44
C MET A 308 -13.44 -5.46 0.35
N ARG A 309 -12.72 -5.19 1.44
CA ARG A 309 -11.94 -6.21 2.16
C ARG A 309 -12.75 -7.35 2.78
N ASP A 310 -14.06 -7.15 2.92
CA ASP A 310 -14.98 -8.17 3.42
C ASP A 310 -15.61 -9.00 2.30
N HIS A 311 -15.46 -8.61 1.03
CA HIS A 311 -16.03 -9.30 -0.13
C HIS A 311 -15.04 -10.32 -0.70
N THR A 312 -15.50 -11.54 -0.93
CA THR A 312 -14.74 -12.57 -1.65
C THR A 312 -14.83 -12.37 -3.16
N LEU A 313 -13.86 -12.90 -3.92
CA LEU A 313 -13.93 -12.85 -5.38
C LEU A 313 -15.16 -13.56 -5.95
N LYS A 314 -15.64 -14.62 -5.28
CA LYS A 314 -16.87 -15.33 -5.66
C LYS A 314 -18.10 -14.41 -5.53
N GLU A 315 -18.23 -13.69 -4.41
CA GLU A 315 -19.31 -12.73 -4.21
C GLU A 315 -19.24 -11.58 -5.23
N VAL A 316 -18.03 -11.04 -5.48
CA VAL A 316 -17.81 -9.99 -6.50
C VAL A 316 -18.24 -10.47 -7.88
N ALA A 317 -17.83 -11.67 -8.29
CA ALA A 317 -18.19 -12.23 -9.59
C ALA A 317 -19.71 -12.38 -9.75
N PHE A 318 -20.39 -12.92 -8.73
CA PHE A 318 -21.84 -13.06 -8.76
C PHE A 318 -22.57 -11.72 -8.78
N TYR A 319 -22.13 -10.74 -7.97
CA TYR A 319 -22.74 -9.42 -7.97
C TYR A 319 -22.58 -8.75 -9.33
N ASN A 320 -21.36 -8.72 -9.87
CA ASN A 320 -21.10 -8.08 -11.16
C ASN A 320 -21.92 -8.73 -12.29
N HIS A 321 -22.02 -10.06 -12.31
CA HIS A 321 -22.80 -10.77 -13.30
C HIS A 321 -24.31 -10.50 -13.15
N LEU A 322 -24.86 -10.58 -11.93
CA LEU A 322 -26.29 -10.40 -11.70
C LEU A 322 -26.75 -8.97 -11.98
N PHE A 323 -25.94 -7.97 -11.62
CA PHE A 323 -26.31 -6.56 -11.70
C PHE A 323 -25.68 -5.80 -12.87
N GLY A 324 -24.98 -6.50 -13.78
CA GLY A 324 -24.46 -5.91 -15.02
C GLY A 324 -23.37 -4.87 -14.79
N VAL A 325 -22.50 -5.08 -13.79
CA VAL A 325 -21.43 -4.13 -13.48
C VAL A 325 -20.37 -4.17 -14.60
N PRO A 326 -20.05 -3.03 -15.26
CA PRO A 326 -19.10 -3.01 -16.36
C PRO A 326 -17.67 -3.27 -15.87
N SER A 327 -16.93 -4.09 -16.62
CA SER A 327 -15.51 -4.37 -16.39
C SER A 327 -14.75 -4.40 -17.70
N VAL A 328 -13.51 -3.94 -17.69
CA VAL A 328 -12.58 -4.02 -18.82
C VAL A 328 -11.52 -5.05 -18.50
N PHE A 329 -11.19 -5.89 -19.47
CA PHE A 329 -10.04 -6.78 -19.34
C PHE A 329 -8.78 -6.03 -19.77
N THR A 330 -7.89 -5.78 -18.83
CA THR A 330 -6.56 -5.22 -19.09
C THR A 330 -5.51 -6.30 -18.83
N PRO A 331 -4.69 -6.69 -19.82
CA PRO A 331 -3.59 -7.62 -19.60
C PRO A 331 -2.64 -7.09 -18.51
N ALA A 332 -2.43 -7.88 -17.46
CA ALA A 332 -1.38 -7.67 -16.47
C ALA A 332 -0.04 -8.29 -16.91
N ILE A 333 1.06 -7.90 -16.26
CA ILE A 333 2.42 -8.37 -16.59
C ILE A 333 2.60 -9.89 -16.44
N ASP A 334 1.77 -10.51 -15.61
CA ASP A 334 1.75 -11.94 -15.31
C ASP A 334 0.66 -12.70 -16.10
N THR A 335 0.02 -12.05 -17.08
CA THR A 335 -1.01 -12.66 -17.93
C THR A 335 -0.41 -13.81 -18.74
N LYS A 336 -1.03 -14.99 -18.66
CA LYS A 336 -0.56 -16.26 -19.25
C LYS A 336 0.78 -16.77 -18.69
N ALA A 337 1.31 -16.18 -17.61
CA ALA A 337 2.47 -16.73 -16.93
C ALA A 337 2.12 -18.06 -16.22
N PRO A 338 3.05 -19.03 -16.14
CA PRO A 338 2.81 -20.28 -15.41
C PRO A 338 2.68 -20.04 -13.90
N GLU A 339 2.02 -20.96 -13.18
CA GLU A 339 1.78 -20.83 -11.72
C GLU A 339 3.07 -20.59 -10.91
N LYS A 340 4.20 -21.13 -11.35
CA LYS A 340 5.51 -21.01 -10.69
C LYS A 340 6.37 -19.85 -11.20
N ALA A 341 5.82 -18.96 -12.04
CA ALA A 341 6.59 -17.87 -12.64
C ALA A 341 7.01 -16.78 -11.64
N SER A 342 6.18 -16.53 -10.63
CA SER A 342 6.43 -15.55 -9.58
C SER A 342 5.88 -16.02 -8.23
N ILE A 343 6.34 -15.38 -7.16
CA ILE A 343 5.82 -15.63 -5.81
C ILE A 343 4.34 -15.24 -5.75
N HIS A 344 3.93 -14.16 -6.43
CA HIS A 344 2.54 -13.72 -6.49
C HIS A 344 1.63 -14.79 -7.12
N ARG A 345 2.01 -15.33 -8.28
CA ARG A 345 1.27 -16.41 -8.96
C ARG A 345 1.24 -17.69 -8.16
N LEU A 346 2.36 -18.06 -7.54
CA LEU A 346 2.45 -19.26 -6.72
C LEU A 346 1.52 -19.16 -5.50
N MET A 347 1.53 -18.03 -4.79
CA MET A 347 0.68 -17.80 -3.63
C MET A 347 -0.80 -17.70 -3.99
N GLU A 348 -1.14 -17.09 -5.13
CA GLU A 348 -2.50 -17.08 -5.64
C GLU A 348 -3.01 -18.50 -5.94
N ALA A 349 -2.25 -19.29 -6.70
CA ALA A 349 -2.60 -20.67 -7.01
C ALA A 349 -2.73 -21.52 -5.73
N PHE A 350 -1.80 -21.35 -4.78
CA PHE A 350 -1.83 -22.04 -3.50
C PHE A 350 -3.09 -21.73 -2.69
N ILE A 351 -3.43 -20.46 -2.48
CA ILE A 351 -4.58 -20.05 -1.67
C ILE A 351 -5.90 -20.43 -2.34
N LEU A 352 -6.01 -20.25 -3.67
CA LEU A 352 -7.21 -20.63 -4.40
C LEU A 352 -7.40 -22.15 -4.36
N ARG A 353 -6.33 -22.94 -4.53
CA ARG A 353 -6.39 -24.41 -4.41
C ARG A 353 -6.80 -24.84 -3.01
N LEU A 354 -6.21 -24.27 -1.96
CA LEU A 354 -6.62 -24.56 -0.58
C LEU A 354 -8.08 -24.18 -0.29
N GLN A 355 -8.58 -23.09 -0.87
CA GLN A 355 -9.98 -22.68 -0.71
C GLN A 355 -10.96 -23.68 -1.37
N THR A 356 -10.55 -24.36 -2.44
CA THR A 356 -11.39 -25.40 -3.07
C THR A 356 -11.48 -26.65 -2.21
N LEU A 357 -10.40 -27.03 -1.51
CA LEU A 357 -10.34 -28.19 -0.63
C LEU A 357 -11.02 -27.93 0.72
N PHE A 358 -10.81 -26.72 1.26
CA PHE A 358 -11.31 -26.32 2.58
C PHE A 358 -12.13 -25.03 2.47
N PRO A 359 -13.48 -25.13 2.47
CA PRO A 359 -14.39 -23.99 2.32
C PRO A 359 -14.43 -23.04 3.53
N SER A 360 -13.29 -22.42 3.87
CA SER A 360 -13.13 -21.34 4.86
C SER A 360 -11.71 -20.77 4.87
N THR A 361 -10.77 -21.33 4.09
CA THR A 361 -9.35 -20.93 4.05
C THR A 361 -9.17 -19.42 3.93
N VAL A 362 -9.78 -18.79 2.92
CA VAL A 362 -9.65 -17.35 2.67
C VAL A 362 -10.13 -16.55 3.88
N SER A 363 -11.29 -16.89 4.45
CA SER A 363 -11.80 -16.18 5.62
C SER A 363 -10.93 -16.39 6.85
N THR A 364 -10.41 -17.59 7.08
CA THR A 364 -9.54 -17.87 8.24
C THR A 364 -8.24 -17.10 8.14
N VAL A 365 -7.56 -17.16 6.98
CA VAL A 365 -6.32 -16.42 6.71
C VAL A 365 -6.55 -14.92 6.89
N TYR A 366 -7.63 -14.39 6.33
CA TYR A 366 -7.96 -12.98 6.44
C TYR A 366 -8.31 -12.56 7.89
N ARG A 367 -9.14 -13.32 8.62
CA ARG A 367 -9.47 -13.03 10.02
C ARG A 367 -8.24 -13.08 10.93
N THR A 368 -7.25 -13.92 10.61
CA THR A 368 -5.96 -13.90 11.31
C THR A 368 -5.20 -12.60 11.04
N SER A 369 -5.21 -12.09 9.80
CA SER A 369 -4.58 -10.80 9.49
C SER A 369 -5.22 -9.60 10.22
N GLU A 370 -6.54 -9.64 10.48
CA GLU A 370 -7.23 -8.59 11.24
C GLU A 370 -6.77 -8.50 12.71
N LYS A 371 -6.15 -9.54 13.25
CA LYS A 371 -5.61 -9.53 14.62
C LYS A 371 -4.24 -8.87 14.72
N LEU A 372 -3.59 -8.61 13.58
CA LEU A 372 -2.31 -7.92 13.54
C LEU A 372 -2.53 -6.44 13.86
N VAL A 373 -1.78 -5.93 14.82
CA VAL A 373 -1.85 -4.53 15.25
C VAL A 373 -0.74 -3.74 14.57
N LYS A 374 -1.03 -2.49 14.19
CA LYS A 374 0.00 -1.50 13.83
C LYS A 374 0.76 -1.16 15.11
N ALA A 375 1.76 -1.94 15.50
CA ALA A 375 2.53 -1.64 16.70
C ALA A 375 3.30 -0.32 16.50
N PRO A 376 3.12 0.70 17.37
CA PRO A 376 4.16 1.68 17.58
C PRO A 376 5.35 0.90 18.15
N ARG A 377 6.55 1.08 17.62
CA ARG A 377 7.74 0.46 18.23
C ARG A 377 7.86 0.99 19.65
N GLU A 378 7.78 0.11 20.65
CA GLU A 378 8.01 0.46 22.06
C GLU A 378 9.38 1.15 22.18
N GLY A 379 9.41 2.36 22.75
CA GLY A 379 10.63 3.14 22.96
C GLY A 379 10.84 4.39 22.09
N CYS A 380 9.99 4.68 21.09
CA CYS A 380 10.12 5.87 20.23
C CYS A 380 9.05 6.95 20.49
N ALA A 381 8.72 7.19 21.76
CA ALA A 381 7.81 8.26 22.15
C ALA A 381 8.58 9.52 22.58
N SER A 382 9.37 10.13 21.67
CA SER A 382 9.84 11.54 21.68
C SER A 382 11.09 11.75 20.79
N GLY A 383 11.02 11.46 19.49
CA GLY A 383 12.13 11.71 18.56
C GLY A 383 11.63 11.90 17.12
N PRO A 384 12.48 12.44 16.19
CA PRO A 384 12.10 12.65 14.80
C PRO A 384 11.61 11.34 14.16
N SER A 385 10.60 11.43 13.29
CA SER A 385 9.91 10.30 12.65
C SER A 385 10.88 9.17 12.26
N SER A 386 10.60 7.94 12.72
CA SER A 386 11.40 6.76 12.36
C SER A 386 11.66 6.70 10.86
N PRO A 387 12.88 6.37 10.40
CA PRO A 387 13.21 6.44 8.99
C PRO A 387 12.32 5.49 8.19
N SER A 388 11.83 5.98 7.05
CA SER A 388 10.95 5.24 6.14
C SER A 388 11.71 4.73 4.92
N CYS A 389 11.25 3.62 4.35
CA CYS A 389 11.77 3.04 3.12
C CYS A 389 11.55 4.00 1.96
N LEU A 390 12.59 4.24 1.17
CA LEU A 390 12.55 5.12 -0.01
C LEU A 390 11.51 4.67 -1.04
N LEU A 391 11.29 3.36 -1.22
CA LEU A 391 10.40 2.84 -2.24
C LEU A 391 8.97 2.59 -1.75
N CYS A 392 8.77 2.03 -0.56
CA CYS A 392 7.42 1.63 -0.13
C CYS A 392 6.87 2.44 1.05
N MET A 393 7.64 3.42 1.54
CA MET A 393 7.28 4.28 2.67
C MET A 393 6.98 3.54 3.99
N CYS A 394 7.22 2.22 4.06
CA CYS A 394 7.21 1.47 5.32
C CYS A 394 8.30 1.96 6.27
N ALA A 395 8.10 1.84 7.59
CA ALA A 395 9.21 1.99 8.54
C ALA A 395 10.36 1.03 8.19
N LEU A 396 11.61 1.47 8.35
CA LEU A 396 12.76 0.60 8.09
C LEU A 396 12.82 -0.55 9.11
N ASP A 397 12.92 -1.79 8.61
CA ASP A 397 12.97 -3.05 9.36
C ASP A 397 14.36 -3.70 9.32
N ILE A 398 15.40 -2.89 9.24
CA ILE A 398 16.80 -3.31 9.09
C ILE A 398 17.58 -3.28 10.41
N ASP A 399 16.88 -3.23 11.55
CA ASP A 399 17.52 -3.30 12.85
C ASP A 399 18.04 -4.72 13.09
N THR A 400 19.35 -4.87 13.28
CA THR A 400 19.99 -6.17 13.54
C THR A 400 19.57 -6.77 14.89
N THR A 401 19.07 -5.94 15.82
CA THR A 401 18.64 -6.36 17.15
C THR A 401 17.19 -6.85 17.17
N ASP A 402 16.39 -6.49 16.16
CA ASP A 402 14.97 -6.83 16.10
C ASP A 402 14.75 -8.20 15.42
N SER A 403 14.78 -9.26 16.22
CA SER A 403 14.50 -10.64 15.78
C SER A 403 13.10 -10.84 15.17
N ALA A 404 12.16 -9.91 15.34
CA ALA A 404 10.84 -9.98 14.71
C ALA A 404 10.86 -9.56 13.23
N THR A 405 11.97 -8.96 12.76
CA THR A 405 12.18 -8.62 11.35
C THR A 405 12.92 -9.74 10.62
N ALA A 406 12.68 -9.87 9.31
CA ALA A 406 13.39 -10.84 8.48
C ALA A 406 14.91 -10.59 8.48
N PHE A 407 15.31 -9.32 8.54
CA PHE A 407 16.72 -8.93 8.58
C PHE A 407 17.38 -9.26 9.94
N GLY A 408 16.71 -8.93 11.05
CA GLY A 408 17.20 -9.27 12.39
C GLY A 408 17.28 -10.78 12.60
N ALA A 409 16.29 -11.55 12.15
CA ALA A 409 16.30 -13.02 12.24
C ALA A 409 17.48 -13.66 11.47
N GLN A 410 17.83 -13.14 10.30
CA GLN A 410 19.01 -13.59 9.54
C GLN A 410 20.31 -13.22 10.28
N SER A 411 20.41 -11.98 10.76
CA SER A 411 21.62 -11.48 11.43
C SER A 411 21.87 -12.17 12.77
N SER A 412 20.82 -12.43 13.55
CA SER A 412 20.91 -13.18 14.81
C SER A 412 21.31 -14.65 14.62
N SER A 413 20.90 -15.26 13.50
CA SER A 413 21.27 -16.64 13.17
C SER A 413 22.76 -16.79 12.84
N HIS A 414 23.40 -15.76 12.29
CA HIS A 414 24.85 -15.73 12.06
C HIS A 414 25.64 -15.55 13.36
N LEU A 415 25.12 -14.80 14.34
CA LEU A 415 25.72 -14.64 15.67
C LEU A 415 25.62 -15.90 16.54
N SER A 416 24.63 -16.77 16.29
CA SER A 416 24.45 -18.04 16.99
C SER A 416 25.24 -19.22 16.40
N GLN A 417 26.02 -19.02 15.33
CA GLN A 417 27.03 -20.01 14.92
C GLN A 417 28.23 -19.93 15.87
N MET A 418 28.08 -20.59 17.02
CA MET A 418 29.18 -20.91 17.90
C MET A 418 30.28 -21.66 17.14
N LEU A 419 31.49 -21.13 17.25
CA LEU A 419 32.75 -21.79 16.92
C LEU A 419 32.72 -23.28 17.35
N PRO A 420 33.12 -24.23 16.50
CA PRO A 420 33.36 -25.59 16.94
C PRO A 420 34.48 -25.58 17.99
N ALA A 421 34.16 -26.05 19.18
CA ALA A 421 35.14 -26.33 20.22
C ALA A 421 35.98 -27.55 19.80
N GLU A 422 37.20 -27.32 19.33
CA GLU A 422 38.26 -28.34 19.36
C GLU A 422 39.41 -27.84 20.24
N ALA A 423 39.60 -28.54 21.36
CA ALA A 423 40.74 -28.40 22.24
C ALA A 423 41.92 -29.23 21.69
N GLY A 424 43.09 -28.63 21.50
CA GLY A 424 44.25 -29.40 21.03
C GLY A 424 45.59 -28.71 20.72
N ILE A 425 46.05 -27.74 21.55
CA ILE A 425 47.46 -27.35 21.86
C ILE A 425 48.43 -26.91 20.71
N PRO A 426 49.60 -26.27 20.97
CA PRO A 426 49.80 -24.85 20.63
C PRO A 426 51.01 -24.61 19.69
N THR A 427 50.93 -23.60 18.82
CA THR A 427 52.14 -22.95 18.31
C THR A 427 52.01 -21.44 18.45
N THR A 428 53.03 -20.87 19.06
CA THR A 428 53.13 -19.50 19.56
C THR A 428 53.26 -18.46 18.43
N PRO A 429 52.95 -17.18 18.73
CA PRO A 429 52.73 -16.12 17.76
C PRO A 429 54.00 -15.36 17.41
N CYS A 430 54.14 -14.95 16.15
CA CYS A 430 55.08 -13.89 15.78
C CYS A 430 54.36 -12.54 15.80
N CYS A 431 54.65 -11.77 16.86
CA CYS A 431 54.41 -10.34 16.90
C CYS A 431 55.37 -9.63 15.94
N GLY A 432 54.81 -8.80 15.05
CA GLY A 432 55.52 -7.76 14.34
C GLY A 432 54.77 -6.45 14.56
N SER A 433 55.07 -5.78 15.66
CA SER A 433 54.63 -4.41 15.93
C SER A 433 55.24 -3.46 14.90
N GLY A 434 54.41 -2.61 14.32
CA GLY A 434 54.83 -1.50 13.46
C GLY A 434 53.73 -0.44 13.48
N GLU A 435 54.01 0.64 14.20
CA GLU A 435 53.11 1.70 14.63
C GLU A 435 52.58 2.58 13.48
N GLY A 436 51.39 3.14 13.69
CA GLY A 436 51.09 4.54 13.45
C GLY A 436 51.17 5.09 12.03
N GLN A 437 50.02 5.19 11.35
CA GLN A 437 49.61 6.50 10.84
C GLN A 437 48.10 6.55 10.57
N ALA A 438 47.42 7.32 11.40
CA ALA A 438 46.17 7.97 11.02
C ALA A 438 46.48 8.86 9.81
N GLN A 439 45.97 8.49 8.63
CA GLN A 439 45.89 9.35 7.47
C GLN A 439 44.46 9.42 7.00
N SER A 440 43.85 10.56 7.35
CA SER A 440 42.70 11.15 6.68
C SER A 440 42.90 11.04 5.17
N CYS A 441 42.02 10.29 4.51
CA CYS A 441 41.91 10.28 3.05
C CYS A 441 40.61 10.97 2.65
N HIS A 442 40.61 12.29 2.70
CA HIS A 442 39.81 13.10 1.78
C HIS A 442 40.37 12.91 0.36
N ARG A 443 39.74 12.03 -0.43
CA ARG A 443 39.77 12.00 -1.91
C ARG A 443 38.71 10.99 -2.34
N GLY A 444 37.59 11.38 -2.94
CA GLY A 444 37.55 11.98 -4.26
C GLY A 444 36.87 11.00 -5.23
N VAL A 445 35.55 11.12 -5.37
CA VAL A 445 34.74 10.72 -6.53
C VAL A 445 34.84 9.24 -6.96
N GLY A 446 34.09 8.40 -6.24
CA GLY A 446 33.57 7.12 -6.74
C GLY A 446 32.08 7.22 -7.09
N ARG A 447 31.71 8.12 -8.03
CA ARG A 447 30.33 8.61 -8.24
C ARG A 447 29.23 7.56 -8.50
N ARG A 448 29.54 6.32 -8.88
CA ARG A 448 28.53 5.31 -9.28
C ARG A 448 28.29 4.20 -8.24
N GLY A 449 29.33 3.76 -7.53
CA GLY A 449 29.21 2.74 -6.47
C GLY A 449 28.58 3.30 -5.19
N ASP A 450 28.86 4.56 -4.89
CA ASP A 450 28.40 5.26 -3.69
C ASP A 450 26.87 5.55 -3.72
N ALA A 451 26.37 5.97 -4.89
CA ALA A 451 24.94 6.24 -5.08
C ALA A 451 24.07 4.97 -4.93
N GLN A 452 24.55 3.82 -5.38
CA GLN A 452 23.82 2.55 -5.25
C GLN A 452 23.77 2.05 -3.81
N ALA A 453 24.88 2.17 -3.08
CA ALA A 453 24.93 1.84 -1.65
C ALA A 453 23.98 2.74 -0.85
N CYS A 454 24.03 4.05 -1.09
CA CYS A 454 23.14 5.06 -0.50
C CYS A 454 21.65 4.73 -0.68
N VAL A 455 21.23 4.34 -1.90
CA VAL A 455 19.84 3.94 -2.16
C VAL A 455 19.48 2.68 -1.39
N ILE A 456 20.32 1.64 -1.43
CA ILE A 456 20.07 0.35 -0.76
C ILE A 456 19.93 0.53 0.75
N GLU A 457 20.74 1.39 1.37
CA GLU A 457 20.69 1.68 2.81
C GLU A 457 19.34 2.24 3.24
N GLN A 458 18.66 3.00 2.37
CA GLN A 458 17.36 3.62 2.63
C GLN A 458 16.16 2.70 2.31
N LEU A 459 16.37 1.42 2.03
CA LEU A 459 15.32 0.45 1.73
C LEU A 459 15.05 -0.51 2.88
N CYS A 460 13.78 -0.88 3.06
CA CYS A 460 13.38 -2.01 3.90
C CYS A 460 13.86 -3.34 3.30
N TYR A 461 13.88 -4.41 4.10
CA TYR A 461 14.37 -5.73 3.69
C TYR A 461 13.69 -6.22 2.39
N GLY A 462 12.36 -6.18 2.33
CA GLY A 462 11.62 -6.64 1.15
C GLY A 462 11.97 -5.87 -0.12
N CYS A 463 12.09 -4.54 -0.03
CA CYS A 463 12.52 -3.72 -1.16
C CYS A 463 13.98 -4.00 -1.55
N ARG A 464 14.88 -4.24 -0.59
CA ARG A 464 16.28 -4.64 -0.89
C ARG A 464 16.35 -5.95 -1.65
N VAL A 465 15.55 -6.95 -1.28
CA VAL A 465 15.50 -8.25 -1.98
C VAL A 465 15.10 -8.05 -3.44
N ASN A 466 14.03 -7.30 -3.71
CA ASN A 466 13.58 -7.03 -5.08
C ASN A 466 14.59 -6.19 -5.87
N MET A 467 15.28 -5.25 -5.21
CA MET A 467 16.28 -4.40 -5.86
C MET A 467 17.55 -5.13 -6.26
N LYS A 468 17.88 -6.30 -5.67
CA LYS A 468 18.98 -7.15 -6.14
C LYS A 468 18.76 -7.69 -7.56
N ASP A 469 17.50 -7.77 -8.00
CA ASP A 469 17.13 -8.19 -9.35
C ASP A 469 17.24 -7.06 -10.38
N LEU A 470 17.52 -5.84 -9.96
CA LEU A 470 17.80 -4.70 -10.82
C LEU A 470 19.32 -4.47 -10.91
N PRO A 471 19.96 -4.72 -12.08
CA PRO A 471 21.41 -4.67 -12.21
C PRO A 471 22.00 -3.25 -12.15
N SER A 472 21.23 -2.22 -12.52
CA SER A 472 21.64 -0.82 -12.50
C SER A 472 20.49 0.05 -12.03
N LEU A 473 20.80 1.12 -11.29
CA LEU A 473 19.81 2.12 -10.86
C LEU A 473 19.51 3.18 -11.93
N ASP A 474 20.31 3.25 -13.01
CA ASP A 474 20.13 4.23 -14.09
C ASP A 474 18.71 4.26 -14.70
N PRO A 475 17.99 3.12 -14.84
CA PRO A 475 16.63 3.13 -15.39
C PRO A 475 15.54 3.56 -14.40
N LEU A 476 15.86 3.75 -13.12
CA LEU A 476 14.85 4.16 -12.13
C LEU A 476 14.33 5.57 -12.42
N PRO A 477 13.06 5.85 -12.08
CA PRO A 477 12.52 7.20 -12.20
C PRO A 477 13.36 8.24 -11.42
N PRO A 478 13.65 9.42 -12.01
CA PRO A 478 14.54 10.42 -11.41
C PRO A 478 14.16 10.86 -10.00
N TYR A 479 12.86 10.92 -9.68
CA TYR A 479 12.39 11.35 -8.37
C TYR A 479 12.84 10.44 -7.23
N VAL A 480 13.03 9.14 -7.49
CA VAL A 480 13.50 8.18 -6.48
C VAL A 480 14.95 8.48 -6.12
N LEU A 481 15.79 8.70 -7.13
CA LEU A 481 17.20 9.03 -6.94
C LEU A 481 17.38 10.42 -6.30
N ALA A 482 16.58 11.40 -6.74
CA ALA A 482 16.59 12.74 -6.17
C ALA A 482 16.18 12.73 -4.70
N GLU A 483 15.12 12.01 -4.33
CA GLU A 483 14.72 11.89 -2.92
C GLU A 483 15.78 11.16 -2.08
N ALA A 484 16.40 10.09 -2.62
CA ALA A 484 17.49 9.40 -1.91
C ALA A 484 18.64 10.34 -1.57
N GLN A 485 19.03 11.19 -2.52
CA GLN A 485 20.06 12.21 -2.33
C GLN A 485 19.62 13.25 -1.30
N LEU A 486 18.38 13.74 -1.36
CA LEU A 486 17.84 14.70 -0.38
C LEU A 486 17.80 14.12 1.04
N ARG A 487 17.49 12.84 1.21
CA ARG A 487 17.51 12.16 2.51
C ARG A 487 18.92 12.01 3.06
N SER A 488 19.89 11.65 2.23
CA SER A 488 21.30 11.58 2.62
C SER A 488 21.88 12.95 2.96
N GLN A 489 21.54 13.99 2.20
CA GLN A 489 21.93 15.37 2.51
C GLN A 489 21.32 15.82 3.85
N ARG A 490 20.02 15.58 4.07
CA ARG A 490 19.36 15.88 5.35
C ARG A 490 20.04 15.16 6.52
N ALA A 491 20.34 13.86 6.37
CA ALA A 491 21.03 13.09 7.41
C ALA A 491 22.45 13.62 7.68
N TRP A 492 23.19 14.00 6.64
CA TRP A 492 24.52 14.59 6.76
C TRP A 492 24.47 15.94 7.50
N VAL A 493 23.57 16.85 7.08
CA VAL A 493 23.38 18.14 7.75
C VAL A 493 22.91 17.96 9.20
N SER A 494 21.97 17.06 9.48
CA SER A 494 21.53 16.78 10.85
C SER A 494 22.67 16.27 11.73
N LYS A 495 23.56 15.43 11.18
CA LYS A 495 24.73 14.92 11.91
C LYS A 495 25.74 16.03 12.18
N GLU A 496 25.99 16.90 11.20
CA GLU A 496 26.88 18.06 11.35
C GLU A 496 26.33 19.03 12.41
N ILE A 497 25.04 19.37 12.36
CA ILE A 497 24.38 20.19 13.39
C ILE A 497 24.51 19.55 14.78
N GLN A 498 24.29 18.23 14.88
CA GLN A 498 24.43 17.52 16.16
C GLN A 498 25.87 17.56 16.68
N GLU A 499 26.88 17.50 15.81
CA GLU A 499 28.29 17.62 16.17
C GLU A 499 28.64 19.03 16.68
N TYR A 500 28.03 20.08 16.12
CA TYR A 500 28.19 21.47 16.59
C TYR A 500 27.36 21.85 17.82
N LEU A 501 26.26 21.14 18.10
CA LEU A 501 25.45 21.38 19.32
C LEU A 501 26.02 20.66 20.55
N ILE A 502 26.99 19.76 20.38
CA ILE A 502 27.66 19.04 21.47
C ILE A 502 28.93 19.77 21.95
N THR A 503 29.37 20.85 21.27
CA THR A 503 30.61 21.55 21.64
C THR A 503 30.48 22.60 22.74
N ASP A 504 29.27 22.91 23.24
CA ASP A 504 29.07 24.01 24.19
C ASP A 504 28.77 23.56 25.64
N ASP A 505 28.48 22.27 25.90
CA ASP A 505 28.20 21.77 27.26
C ASP A 505 29.44 21.18 27.96
N ASP A 506 30.48 20.80 27.22
CA ASP A 506 31.71 20.21 27.79
C ASP A 506 32.68 21.27 28.36
N GLU A 507 32.48 22.57 28.08
CA GLU A 507 33.28 23.66 28.67
C GLU A 507 32.70 24.19 30.00
N GLU A 508 31.40 23.99 30.27
CA GLU A 508 30.81 24.42 31.55
C GLU A 508 31.05 23.42 32.70
N GLU A 509 31.19 22.11 32.42
CA GLU A 509 31.49 21.09 33.45
C GLU A 509 32.97 21.12 33.93
N GLU A 510 33.89 21.67 33.14
CA GLU A 510 35.30 21.85 33.55
C GLU A 510 35.52 23.09 34.44
N GLU A 511 34.67 24.12 34.39
CA GLU A 511 34.75 25.26 35.30
C GLU A 511 34.12 24.96 36.68
N GLU A 512 33.03 24.20 36.72
CA GLU A 512 32.37 23.84 37.99
C GLU A 512 33.24 22.85 38.82
N SER A 513 33.96 21.95 38.15
CA SER A 513 34.90 21.02 38.81
C SER A 513 36.22 21.66 39.28
N ARG A 514 36.57 22.85 38.75
CA ARG A 514 37.70 23.67 39.27
C ARG A 514 37.29 24.52 40.47
N ALA A 515 36.05 25.01 40.52
CA ALA A 515 35.54 25.76 41.67
C ALA A 515 35.43 24.88 42.94
N ILE A 516 34.98 23.63 42.80
CA ILE A 516 34.77 22.70 43.94
C ILE A 516 36.11 22.21 44.56
N LYS A 517 37.20 22.17 43.77
CA LYS A 517 38.53 21.79 44.31
C LYS A 517 39.23 22.89 45.11
N GLN A 518 38.85 24.17 44.94
CA GLN A 518 39.43 25.27 45.72
C GLN A 518 38.79 25.46 47.11
N GLU A 519 37.56 24.98 47.33
CA GLU A 519 36.92 25.06 48.65
C GLU A 519 37.20 23.86 49.57
N GLY A 520 37.68 22.73 49.03
CA GLY A 520 37.94 21.50 49.78
C GLY A 520 39.26 21.42 50.57
N GLU A 521 40.18 22.38 50.39
CA GLU A 521 41.49 22.35 51.07
C GLU A 521 41.55 23.09 52.41
N ASN A 522 40.45 23.69 52.90
CA ASN A 522 40.50 24.55 54.08
C ASN A 522 39.74 24.08 55.33
N THR A 523 39.35 22.81 55.42
CA THR A 523 38.78 22.24 56.66
C THR A 523 39.38 20.87 56.98
N GLY A 524 40.64 20.87 57.41
CA GLY A 524 41.22 19.80 58.23
C GLY A 524 41.20 20.20 59.71
N ILE A 525 41.05 19.18 60.58
CA ILE A 525 41.03 19.13 62.07
C ILE A 525 39.62 18.72 62.56
N GLY A 526 39.38 17.58 63.19
CA GLY A 526 40.24 16.49 63.64
C GLY A 526 39.39 15.45 64.40
N LEU A 527 39.81 14.19 64.28
CA LEU A 527 39.50 12.97 65.06
C LEU A 527 38.05 12.63 65.42
#